data_AF-A0A101BDQ0-F1
#
_entry.id   AF-A0A101BDQ0-F1
#
_cell.length_a   1.000
_cell.length_b   1.000
_cell.length_c   1.000
_cell.angle_alpha   90.00
_cell.angle_beta   90.00
_cell.angle_gamma   90.00
#
_symmetry.space_group_name_H-M   'P 1'
#
loop_
_entity.id
_entity.type
_entity.pdbx_description
1 polymer ?
#
loop_
_entity_poly.entity_id
_entity_poly.type
_entity_poly.pdbx_seq_one_letter_code
_entity_poly.pdbx_strand_id
1 'polypeptide(L)'
;MRLVFDVSTPVIANHTVRSYLFARELAAAKGMRYDDEVVFLTCLLHDLGVTEHGAGSQRFEVDGADAAQRFLLSRGVAEERIRTVWEGIALHTSLGLAERFGAEQAVTFFGISLDIDGRERGLLSGEFVERVLQAWPRHDLGYAIADLIARDVAADPRKAPPFTFPALVHGSGITFEDVVANSGWGDRPVTP
;
A
#
# COMPACT_ATOMS: atom_id res chain seq x y z
N MET A 1 -15.66 6.91 7.17
CA MET A 1 -14.78 7.72 6.30
C MET A 1 -15.35 7.71 4.88
N ARG A 2 -16.20 8.69 4.54
CA ARG A 2 -16.95 8.71 3.27
C ARG A 2 -16.04 8.87 2.04
N LEU A 3 -14.93 9.61 2.19
CA LEU A 3 -13.98 9.91 1.11
C LEU A 3 -13.61 8.68 0.27
N VAL A 4 -13.13 7.61 0.91
CA VAL A 4 -12.62 6.41 0.22
C VAL A 4 -13.69 5.77 -0.67
N PHE A 5 -14.93 5.71 -0.20
CA PHE A 5 -16.04 5.16 -0.99
C PHE A 5 -16.51 6.09 -2.10
N ASP A 6 -16.32 7.41 -1.96
CA ASP A 6 -16.69 8.39 -2.96
C ASP A 6 -15.67 8.45 -4.12
N VAL A 7 -14.38 8.18 -3.86
CA VAL A 7 -13.29 8.39 -4.84
C VAL A 7 -12.67 7.10 -5.38
N SER A 8 -12.89 5.96 -4.73
CA SER A 8 -12.31 4.68 -5.12
C SER A 8 -13.33 3.80 -5.84
N THR A 9 -12.85 2.93 -6.72
CA THR A 9 -13.69 1.83 -7.25
C THR A 9 -14.11 0.89 -6.11
N PRO A 10 -15.21 0.12 -6.26
CA PRO A 10 -15.62 -0.85 -5.25
C PRO A 10 -14.52 -1.85 -4.88
N VAL A 11 -13.66 -2.23 -5.83
CA VAL A 11 -12.54 -3.15 -5.60
C VAL A 11 -11.55 -2.58 -4.59
N ILE A 12 -11.13 -1.33 -4.79
CA ILE A 12 -10.17 -0.62 -3.92
C ILE A 12 -10.82 -0.27 -2.59
N ALA A 13 -12.05 0.23 -2.57
CA ALA A 13 -12.76 0.55 -1.33
C ALA A 13 -12.91 -0.71 -0.46
N ASN A 14 -13.36 -1.83 -1.02
CA ASN A 14 -13.47 -3.08 -0.28
C ASN A 14 -12.11 -3.58 0.22
N HIS A 15 -11.06 -3.49 -0.61
CA HIS A 15 -9.70 -3.86 -0.22
C HIS A 15 -9.24 -3.10 1.02
N THR A 16 -9.38 -1.77 1.03
CA THR A 16 -8.92 -0.97 2.17
C THR A 16 -9.63 -1.31 3.48
N VAL A 17 -10.92 -1.67 3.42
CA VAL A 17 -11.66 -2.17 4.59
C VAL A 17 -11.18 -3.56 5.02
N ARG A 18 -10.98 -4.49 4.07
CA ARG A 18 -10.45 -5.83 4.37
C ARG A 18 -9.06 -5.75 4.99
N SER A 19 -8.19 -4.90 4.47
CA SER A 19 -6.84 -4.68 5.01
C SER A 19 -6.88 -4.26 6.48
N TYR A 20 -7.78 -3.35 6.87
CA TYR A 20 -7.96 -2.98 8.28
C TYR A 20 -8.45 -4.15 9.14
N LEU A 21 -9.46 -4.89 8.67
CA LEU A 21 -10.00 -6.03 9.43
C LEU A 21 -8.96 -7.13 9.62
N PHE A 22 -8.18 -7.43 8.59
CA PHE A 22 -7.08 -8.39 8.66
C PHE A 22 -5.93 -7.90 9.51
N ALA A 23 -5.57 -6.61 9.44
CA ALA A 23 -4.55 -6.00 10.30
C ALA A 23 -4.88 -6.21 11.78
N ARG A 24 -6.13 -5.94 12.19
CA ARG A 24 -6.57 -6.13 13.58
C ARG A 24 -6.49 -7.57 14.04
N GLU A 25 -6.95 -8.50 13.22
CA GLU A 25 -6.98 -9.93 13.58
C GLU A 25 -5.56 -10.50 13.67
N LEU A 26 -4.66 -10.12 12.75
CA LEU A 26 -3.25 -10.48 12.84
C LEU A 26 -2.57 -9.86 14.06
N ALA A 27 -2.83 -8.58 14.34
CA ALA A 27 -2.26 -7.91 15.49
C ALA A 27 -2.70 -8.56 16.81
N ALA A 28 -3.97 -8.99 16.91
CA ALA A 28 -4.49 -9.74 18.03
C ALA A 28 -3.79 -11.10 18.18
N ALA A 29 -3.68 -11.86 17.08
CA ALA A 29 -2.96 -13.15 17.07
C ALA A 29 -1.48 -13.02 17.47
N LYS A 30 -0.86 -11.87 17.19
CA LYS A 30 0.54 -11.56 17.52
C LYS A 30 0.73 -10.85 18.87
N GLY A 31 -0.34 -10.52 19.58
CA GLY A 31 -0.26 -9.77 20.85
C GLY A 31 0.29 -8.35 20.72
N MET A 32 0.09 -7.70 19.58
CA MET A 32 0.61 -6.36 19.29
C MET A 32 -0.27 -5.27 19.89
N ARG A 33 0.35 -4.21 20.40
CA ARG A 33 -0.32 -2.98 20.85
C ARG A 33 -0.04 -1.85 19.86
N TYR A 34 -1.07 -1.12 19.48
CA TYR A 34 -1.04 -0.06 18.48
C TYR A 34 -2.22 0.91 18.72
N ASP A 35 -2.16 2.10 18.13
CA ASP A 35 -3.31 3.00 18.00
C ASP A 35 -4.26 2.49 16.89
N ASP A 36 -5.44 1.97 17.28
CA ASP A 36 -6.42 1.39 16.35
C ASP A 36 -6.96 2.41 15.34
N GLU A 37 -7.13 3.67 15.74
CA GLU A 37 -7.61 4.70 14.83
C GLU A 37 -6.52 5.09 13.81
N VAL A 38 -5.24 5.11 14.20
CA VAL A 38 -4.14 5.33 13.25
C VAL A 38 -4.07 4.19 12.23
N VAL A 39 -4.14 2.94 12.66
CA VAL A 39 -4.17 1.79 11.73
C VAL A 39 -5.42 1.83 10.85
N PHE A 40 -6.59 2.17 11.40
CA PHE A 40 -7.82 2.36 10.62
C PHE A 40 -7.62 3.42 9.53
N LEU A 41 -7.13 4.60 9.89
CA LEU A 41 -6.91 5.69 8.94
C LEU A 41 -5.86 5.30 7.88
N THR A 42 -4.79 4.64 8.29
CA THR A 42 -3.72 4.20 7.37
C THR A 42 -4.25 3.18 6.37
N CYS A 43 -4.89 2.09 6.83
CA CYS A 43 -5.45 1.07 5.95
C CYS A 43 -6.51 1.63 5.00
N LEU A 44 -7.40 2.50 5.48
CA LEU A 44 -8.47 3.02 4.63
C LEU A 44 -7.96 4.02 3.57
N LEU A 45 -6.85 4.73 3.84
CA LEU A 45 -6.34 5.78 2.95
C LEU A 45 -5.17 5.34 2.07
N HIS A 46 -4.58 4.15 2.29
CA HIS A 46 -3.29 3.78 1.66
C HIS A 46 -3.30 3.78 0.13
N ASP A 47 -4.45 3.45 -0.45
CA ASP A 47 -4.64 3.34 -1.90
C ASP A 47 -5.25 4.59 -2.54
N LEU A 48 -5.28 5.74 -1.85
CA LEU A 48 -5.71 6.98 -2.49
C LEU A 48 -4.87 7.33 -3.73
N GLY A 49 -3.60 6.91 -3.77
CA GLY A 49 -2.70 7.14 -4.90
C GLY A 49 -3.07 6.37 -6.18
N VAL A 50 -3.90 5.32 -6.10
CA VAL A 50 -4.45 4.64 -7.29
C VAL A 50 -5.74 5.28 -7.80
N THR A 51 -6.16 6.40 -7.22
CA THR A 51 -7.38 7.14 -7.58
C THR A 51 -7.03 8.52 -8.15
N GLU A 52 -7.98 9.14 -8.86
CA GLU A 52 -7.83 10.53 -9.32
C GLU A 52 -7.63 11.52 -8.16
N HIS A 53 -8.12 11.21 -6.95
CA HIS A 53 -7.97 12.07 -5.78
C HIS A 53 -6.53 12.18 -5.30
N GLY A 54 -5.77 11.09 -5.43
CA GLY A 54 -4.36 11.03 -5.07
C GLY A 54 -3.41 11.29 -6.23
N ALA A 55 -3.92 11.49 -7.46
CA ALA A 55 -3.09 11.59 -8.65
C ALA A 55 -1.97 12.63 -8.52
N GLY A 56 -0.74 12.18 -8.72
CA GLY A 56 0.47 12.99 -8.86
C GLY A 56 1.41 12.37 -9.89
N SER A 57 2.69 12.70 -9.79
CA SER A 57 3.75 12.22 -10.68
C SER A 57 4.77 11.34 -9.97
N GLN A 58 4.39 10.77 -8.82
CA GLN A 58 5.24 9.88 -8.02
C GLN A 58 4.68 8.46 -8.06
N ARG A 59 5.38 7.51 -7.46
CA ARG A 59 4.81 6.18 -7.20
C ARG A 59 3.56 6.30 -6.33
N PHE A 60 2.53 5.50 -6.60
CA PHE A 60 1.21 5.64 -5.98
C PHE A 60 1.24 5.60 -4.45
N GLU A 61 2.21 4.91 -3.86
CA GLU A 61 2.36 4.85 -2.40
C GLU A 61 2.63 6.24 -1.80
N VAL A 62 3.45 7.06 -2.45
CA VAL A 62 3.80 8.41 -1.98
C VAL A 62 2.67 9.38 -2.30
N ASP A 63 2.13 9.31 -3.52
CA ASP A 63 0.99 10.12 -3.94
C ASP A 63 -0.24 9.90 -3.02
N GLY A 64 -0.49 8.65 -2.61
CA GLY A 64 -1.51 8.28 -1.65
C GLY A 64 -1.22 8.79 -0.23
N ALA A 65 0.02 8.69 0.23
CA ALA A 65 0.44 9.20 1.53
C ALA A 65 0.26 10.73 1.62
N ASP A 66 0.64 11.46 0.57
CA ASP A 66 0.47 12.91 0.48
C ASP A 66 -1.01 13.31 0.45
N ALA A 67 -1.85 12.56 -0.28
CA ALA A 67 -3.30 12.76 -0.30
C ALA A 67 -3.93 12.53 1.07
N ALA A 68 -3.53 11.46 1.76
CA ALA A 68 -3.96 11.17 3.12
C ALA A 68 -3.56 12.28 4.10
N GLN A 69 -2.31 12.76 4.02
CA GLN A 69 -1.85 13.89 4.83
C GLN A 69 -2.71 15.13 4.63
N ARG A 70 -2.95 15.55 3.36
CA ARG A 70 -3.80 16.70 3.06
C ARG A 70 -5.21 16.54 3.64
N PHE A 71 -5.79 15.35 3.49
CA PHE A 71 -7.10 15.05 4.05
C PHE A 71 -7.10 15.15 5.58
N LEU A 72 -6.16 14.52 6.27
CA LEU A 72 -6.12 14.48 7.73
C LEU A 72 -5.82 15.85 8.35
N LEU A 73 -4.94 16.65 7.73
CA LEU A 73 -4.71 18.05 8.11
C LEU A 73 -6.02 18.85 8.06
N SER A 74 -6.81 18.69 7.00
CA SER A 74 -8.13 19.36 6.88
C SER A 74 -9.16 18.92 7.93
N ARG A 75 -8.90 17.82 8.64
CA ARG A 75 -9.73 17.29 9.73
C ARG A 75 -9.19 17.60 11.13
N GLY A 76 -8.07 18.32 11.23
CA GLY A 76 -7.49 18.70 12.52
C GLY A 76 -6.85 17.53 13.28
N VAL A 77 -6.41 16.49 12.56
CA VAL A 77 -5.65 15.40 13.17
C VAL A 77 -4.25 15.90 13.55
N ALA A 78 -3.73 15.46 14.70
CA ALA A 78 -2.40 15.85 15.17
C ALA A 78 -1.29 15.43 14.20
N GLU A 79 -0.30 16.30 13.99
CA GLU A 79 0.78 16.10 13.02
C GLU A 79 1.57 14.81 13.27
N GLU A 80 1.77 14.41 14.52
CA GLU A 80 2.47 13.17 14.86
C GLU A 80 1.72 11.94 14.36
N ARG A 81 0.39 11.93 14.49
CA ARG A 81 -0.46 10.84 13.98
C ARG A 81 -0.49 10.84 12.46
N ILE A 82 -0.55 12.03 11.85
CA ILE A 82 -0.47 12.19 10.39
C ILE A 82 0.84 11.64 9.85
N ARG A 83 1.97 11.90 10.54
CA ARG A 83 3.27 11.34 10.16
C ARG A 83 3.26 9.81 10.22
N THR A 84 2.71 9.21 11.28
CA THR A 84 2.58 7.75 11.38
C THR A 84 1.72 7.17 10.26
N VAL A 85 0.60 7.82 9.92
CA VAL A 85 -0.24 7.41 8.78
C VAL A 85 0.54 7.52 7.47
N TRP A 86 1.20 8.66 7.23
CA TRP A 86 1.98 8.88 6.02
C TRP A 86 3.08 7.82 5.86
N GLU A 87 3.82 7.52 6.93
CA GLU A 87 4.85 6.47 6.94
C GLU A 87 4.26 5.08 6.66
N GLY A 88 3.15 4.74 7.30
CA GLY A 88 2.48 3.46 7.08
C GLY A 88 2.01 3.29 5.64
N ILE A 89 1.49 4.35 5.02
CA ILE A 89 1.10 4.35 3.60
C ILE A 89 2.33 4.29 2.71
N ALA A 90 3.34 5.14 2.88
CA ALA A 90 4.51 5.17 2.00
C ALA A 90 5.30 3.84 1.99
N LEU A 91 5.25 3.07 3.09
CA LEU A 91 5.98 1.82 3.26
C LEU A 91 5.18 0.55 2.92
N HIS A 92 3.89 0.66 2.57
CA HIS A 92 2.99 -0.50 2.57
C HIS A 92 3.32 -1.58 1.52
N THR A 93 4.07 -1.24 0.46
CA THR A 93 4.55 -2.21 -0.55
C THR A 93 6.02 -2.59 -0.36
N SER A 94 6.70 -2.04 0.65
CA SER A 94 8.12 -2.24 0.89
C SER A 94 8.38 -3.30 1.97
N LEU A 95 8.49 -4.55 1.50
CA LEU A 95 8.74 -5.72 2.36
C LEU A 95 9.94 -5.51 3.29
N GLY A 96 9.75 -5.79 4.58
CA GLY A 96 10.77 -5.73 5.61
C GLY A 96 11.12 -4.33 6.12
N LEU A 97 10.49 -3.27 5.59
CA LEU A 97 10.69 -1.91 6.08
C LEU A 97 9.65 -1.51 7.12
N ALA A 98 8.35 -1.62 6.85
CA ALA A 98 7.28 -1.10 7.72
C ALA A 98 7.40 -1.54 9.19
N GLU A 99 7.80 -2.80 9.42
CA GLU A 99 8.02 -3.37 10.76
C GLU A 99 9.13 -2.68 11.58
N ARG A 100 9.99 -1.89 10.94
CA ARG A 100 11.09 -1.16 11.57
C ARG A 100 10.72 0.27 11.96
N PHE A 101 9.54 0.76 11.57
CA PHE A 101 9.11 2.14 11.79
C PHE A 101 8.11 2.32 12.93
N GLY A 102 7.51 1.24 13.43
CA GLY A 102 6.58 1.28 14.55
C GLY A 102 5.53 0.17 14.48
N ALA A 103 4.71 0.08 15.52
CA ALA A 103 3.67 -0.94 15.61
C ALA A 103 2.55 -0.68 14.58
N GLU A 104 2.16 0.58 14.39
CA GLU A 104 1.10 0.99 13.48
C GLU A 104 1.45 0.69 12.01
N GLN A 105 2.70 0.98 11.61
CA GLN A 105 3.21 0.69 10.27
C GLN A 105 3.30 -0.83 10.06
N ALA A 106 3.80 -1.58 11.05
CA ALA A 106 3.87 -3.04 11.00
C ALA A 106 2.48 -3.69 10.84
N VAL A 107 1.54 -3.30 11.71
CA VAL A 107 0.17 -3.85 11.70
C VAL A 107 -0.55 -3.53 10.39
N THR A 108 -0.39 -2.29 9.89
CA THR A 108 -0.95 -1.90 8.59
C THR A 108 -0.38 -2.75 7.45
N PHE A 109 0.95 -2.91 7.41
CA PHE A 109 1.63 -3.72 6.41
C PHE A 109 1.15 -5.18 6.43
N PHE A 110 0.96 -5.78 7.61
CA PHE A 110 0.47 -7.16 7.73
C PHE A 110 -0.93 -7.34 7.16
N GLY A 111 -1.87 -6.43 7.48
CA GLY A 111 -3.23 -6.51 6.96
C GLY A 111 -3.31 -6.33 5.44
N ILE A 112 -2.57 -5.35 4.91
CA ILE A 112 -2.51 -5.09 3.47
C ILE A 112 -1.88 -6.27 2.73
N SER A 113 -0.74 -6.79 3.23
CA SER A 113 -0.07 -7.93 2.62
C SER A 113 -0.99 -9.15 2.61
N LEU A 114 -1.66 -9.48 3.73
CA LEU A 114 -2.58 -10.61 3.78
C LEU A 114 -3.69 -10.51 2.72
N ASP A 115 -4.30 -9.33 2.50
CA ASP A 115 -5.36 -9.21 1.48
C ASP A 115 -4.83 -9.32 0.04
N ILE A 116 -3.56 -8.98 -0.20
CA ILE A 116 -2.91 -9.03 -1.51
C ILE A 116 -2.31 -10.41 -1.80
N ASP A 117 -1.37 -10.88 -0.99
CA ASP A 117 -0.55 -12.07 -1.24
C ASP A 117 -0.87 -13.26 -0.31
N GLY A 118 -1.79 -13.09 0.64
CA GLY A 118 -2.21 -14.15 1.56
C GLY A 118 -1.21 -14.45 2.68
N ARG A 119 -0.19 -13.61 2.88
CA ARG A 119 0.80 -13.73 3.96
C ARG A 119 0.11 -13.90 5.31
N GLU A 120 0.58 -14.90 6.06
CA GLU A 120 0.12 -15.19 7.43
C GLU A 120 -1.39 -15.50 7.56
N ARG A 121 -2.09 -15.78 6.46
CA ARG A 121 -3.51 -16.15 6.48
C ARG A 121 -3.83 -17.31 7.43
N GLY A 122 -2.88 -18.23 7.66
CA GLY A 122 -3.02 -19.35 8.58
C GLY A 122 -3.17 -18.96 10.06
N LEU A 123 -2.92 -17.69 10.43
CA LEU A 123 -3.17 -17.17 11.77
C LEU A 123 -4.64 -16.76 11.99
N LEU A 124 -5.43 -16.64 10.92
CA LEU A 124 -6.84 -16.24 10.98
C LEU A 124 -7.75 -17.47 10.95
N SER A 125 -8.88 -17.38 11.65
CA SER A 125 -9.92 -18.40 11.51
C SER A 125 -10.58 -18.34 10.12
N GLY A 126 -10.91 -19.50 9.55
CA GLY A 126 -11.59 -19.57 8.25
C GLY A 126 -12.95 -18.87 8.26
N GLU A 127 -13.69 -18.99 9.36
CA GLU A 127 -15.00 -18.34 9.55
C GLU A 127 -14.89 -16.81 9.54
N PHE A 128 -13.86 -16.25 10.18
CA PHE A 128 -13.63 -14.80 10.13
C PHE A 128 -13.34 -14.33 8.71
N VAL A 129 -12.42 -15.01 8.01
CA VAL A 129 -12.09 -14.69 6.62
C VAL A 129 -13.34 -14.76 5.74
N GLU A 130 -14.15 -15.82 5.86
CA GLU A 130 -15.36 -15.97 5.08
C GLU A 130 -16.35 -14.80 5.29
N ARG A 131 -16.62 -14.42 6.55
CA ARG A 131 -17.49 -13.28 6.85
C ARG A 131 -16.96 -11.97 6.27
N VAL A 132 -15.66 -11.73 6.35
CA VAL A 132 -15.03 -10.52 5.78
C VAL A 132 -15.20 -10.50 4.26
N LEU A 133 -14.97 -11.62 3.58
CA LEU A 133 -15.10 -11.72 2.12
C LEU A 133 -16.56 -11.65 1.64
N GLN A 134 -17.51 -12.12 2.43
CA GLN A 134 -18.94 -11.98 2.13
C GLN A 134 -19.40 -10.52 2.26
N ALA A 135 -18.96 -9.81 3.29
CA ALA A 135 -19.31 -8.40 3.52
C ALA A 135 -18.59 -7.45 2.55
N TRP A 136 -17.35 -7.75 2.19
CA TRP A 136 -16.48 -6.92 1.34
C TRP A 136 -15.89 -7.76 0.21
N PRO A 137 -16.65 -8.04 -0.86
CA PRO A 137 -16.20 -8.92 -1.94
C PRO A 137 -14.90 -8.45 -2.60
N ARG A 138 -14.06 -9.42 -3.01
CA ARG A 138 -12.72 -9.17 -3.57
C ARG A 138 -12.71 -8.55 -4.96
N HIS A 139 -13.68 -8.93 -5.81
CA HIS A 139 -13.74 -8.47 -7.20
C HIS A 139 -12.41 -8.62 -7.95
N ASP A 140 -11.80 -9.81 -7.86
CA ASP A 140 -10.51 -10.12 -8.49
C ASP A 140 -9.38 -9.14 -8.16
N LEU A 141 -9.39 -8.58 -6.93
CA LEU A 141 -8.47 -7.55 -6.41
C LEU A 141 -7.07 -7.60 -6.99
N GLY A 142 -6.37 -8.74 -6.90
CA GLY A 142 -4.96 -8.83 -7.28
C GLY A 142 -4.69 -8.44 -8.73
N TYR A 143 -5.58 -8.84 -9.66
CA TYR A 143 -5.46 -8.45 -11.07
C TYR A 143 -6.00 -7.04 -11.32
N ALA A 144 -7.07 -6.67 -10.63
CA ALA A 144 -7.68 -5.35 -10.80
C ALA A 144 -6.76 -4.21 -10.35
N ILE A 145 -6.12 -4.33 -9.17
CA ILE A 145 -5.17 -3.31 -8.69
C ILE A 145 -3.91 -3.26 -9.55
N ALA A 146 -3.44 -4.41 -10.04
CA ALA A 146 -2.31 -4.48 -10.97
C ALA A 146 -2.60 -3.73 -12.28
N ASP A 147 -3.79 -3.90 -12.86
CA ASP A 147 -4.22 -3.18 -14.07
C ASP A 147 -4.32 -1.66 -13.83
N LEU A 148 -4.86 -1.24 -12.67
CA LEU A 148 -4.93 0.18 -12.31
C LEU A 148 -3.54 0.82 -12.21
N ILE A 149 -2.62 0.17 -11.49
CA ILE A 149 -1.23 0.63 -11.36
C ILE A 149 -0.55 0.64 -12.74
N ALA A 150 -0.71 -0.41 -13.55
CA ALA A 150 -0.08 -0.50 -14.85
C ALA A 150 -0.56 0.58 -15.83
N ARG A 151 -1.85 0.94 -15.81
CA ARG A 151 -2.41 2.04 -16.61
C ARG A 151 -1.84 3.40 -16.20
N ASP A 152 -1.75 3.64 -14.90
CA ASP A 152 -1.21 4.89 -14.35
C ASP A 152 0.28 5.05 -14.71
N VAL A 153 1.06 3.96 -14.62
CA VAL A 153 2.47 3.92 -15.06
C VAL A 153 2.60 4.10 -16.58
N ALA A 154 1.69 3.53 -17.38
CA ALA A 154 1.70 3.72 -18.83
C ALA A 154 1.40 5.18 -19.22
N ALA A 155 0.59 5.89 -18.42
CA ALA A 155 0.31 7.30 -18.62
C ALA A 155 1.46 8.22 -18.16
N ASP A 156 2.15 7.85 -17.07
CA ASP A 156 3.34 8.55 -16.58
C ASP A 156 4.40 7.55 -16.07
N PRO A 157 5.43 7.22 -16.88
CA PRO A 157 6.47 6.27 -16.51
C PRO A 157 7.26 6.64 -15.25
N ARG A 158 7.23 7.91 -14.82
CA ARG A 158 7.89 8.36 -13.58
C ARG A 158 7.27 7.73 -12.32
N LYS A 159 6.05 7.22 -12.42
CA LYS A 159 5.32 6.56 -11.33
C LYS A 159 5.80 5.13 -11.06
N ALA A 160 6.68 4.60 -11.90
CA ALA A 160 7.39 3.34 -11.67
C ALA A 160 8.93 3.51 -11.71
N PRO A 161 9.53 4.20 -10.71
CA PRO A 161 10.97 4.21 -10.57
C PRO A 161 11.52 2.77 -10.50
N PRO A 162 12.74 2.50 -11.02
CA PRO A 162 13.34 1.17 -10.94
C PRO A 162 13.36 0.62 -9.50
N PHE A 163 13.20 -0.71 -9.38
CA PHE A 163 13.23 -1.45 -8.11
C PHE A 163 12.08 -1.12 -7.14
N THR A 164 10.99 -0.53 -7.63
CA THR A 164 9.76 -0.29 -6.86
C THR A 164 8.66 -1.29 -7.18
N PHE A 165 7.63 -1.39 -6.33
CA PHE A 165 6.49 -2.26 -6.57
C PHE A 165 5.72 -1.92 -7.86
N PRO A 166 5.45 -0.64 -8.21
CA PRO A 166 4.84 -0.32 -9.50
C PRO A 166 5.69 -0.76 -10.71
N ALA A 167 7.02 -0.67 -10.61
CA ALA A 167 7.92 -1.15 -11.67
C ALA A 167 7.90 -2.68 -11.82
N LEU A 168 7.72 -3.40 -10.71
CA LEU A 168 7.52 -4.86 -10.71
C LEU A 168 6.17 -5.23 -11.36
N VAL A 169 5.08 -4.59 -10.93
CA VAL A 169 3.72 -4.85 -11.43
C VAL A 169 3.58 -4.51 -12.92
N HIS A 170 4.15 -3.39 -13.36
CA HIS A 170 4.15 -2.99 -14.77
C HIS A 170 5.04 -3.88 -15.65
N GLY A 171 6.03 -4.57 -15.06
CA GLY A 171 6.97 -5.41 -15.81
C GLY A 171 8.01 -4.59 -16.57
N SER A 172 8.55 -3.53 -15.96
CA SER A 172 9.49 -2.59 -16.62
C SER A 172 10.70 -3.24 -17.29
N GLY A 173 11.12 -4.43 -16.83
CA GLY A 173 12.28 -5.15 -17.38
C GLY A 173 13.63 -4.49 -17.12
N ILE A 174 13.66 -3.33 -16.45
CA ILE A 174 14.88 -2.59 -16.12
C ILE A 174 15.65 -3.34 -15.04
N THR A 175 16.88 -3.74 -15.36
CA THR A 175 17.81 -4.37 -14.42
C THR A 175 18.67 -3.33 -13.69
N PHE A 176 19.38 -3.75 -12.66
CA PHE A 176 20.34 -2.87 -11.99
C PHE A 176 21.52 -2.54 -12.91
N GLU A 177 21.96 -3.52 -13.70
CA GLU A 177 22.98 -3.40 -14.70
C GLU A 177 22.64 -2.33 -15.75
N ASP A 178 21.37 -2.27 -16.20
CA ASP A 178 20.91 -1.23 -17.11
C ASP A 178 21.03 0.17 -16.50
N VAL A 179 20.64 0.31 -15.22
CA VAL A 179 20.75 1.60 -14.51
C VAL A 179 22.21 2.02 -14.37
N VAL A 180 23.10 1.10 -13.99
CA VAL A 180 24.53 1.37 -13.85
C VAL A 180 25.17 1.71 -15.19
N ALA A 181 24.85 0.97 -16.25
CA ALA A 181 25.37 1.21 -17.60
C ALA A 181 24.98 2.60 -18.14
N ASN A 182 23.79 3.09 -17.78
CA ASN A 182 23.28 4.40 -18.21
C ASN A 182 23.62 5.55 -17.24
N SER A 183 24.36 5.29 -16.16
CA SER A 183 24.67 6.29 -15.13
C SER A 183 25.67 7.35 -15.55
N GLY A 184 26.43 7.11 -16.63
CA GLY A 184 27.48 8.01 -17.11
C GLY A 184 28.81 7.91 -16.34
N TRP A 185 28.90 7.09 -15.29
CA TRP A 185 30.14 6.89 -14.53
C TRP A 185 31.19 6.05 -15.27
N GLY A 186 30.80 5.30 -16.31
CA GLY A 186 31.70 4.47 -17.11
C GLY A 186 32.06 3.13 -16.45
N ASP A 187 31.27 2.71 -15.46
CA ASP A 187 31.43 1.44 -14.75
C ASP A 187 31.28 0.24 -15.69
N ARG A 188 32.00 -0.85 -15.41
CA ARG A 188 31.95 -2.11 -16.14
C ARG A 188 31.70 -3.27 -15.17
N PRO A 189 31.01 -4.35 -15.60
CA PRO A 189 30.88 -5.55 -14.78
C PRO A 189 32.23 -6.06 -14.30
N VAL A 190 32.32 -6.41 -13.01
CA VAL A 190 33.55 -6.94 -12.39
C VAL A 190 33.87 -8.37 -12.87
N THR A 191 32.83 -9.09 -13.28
CA THR A 191 32.92 -10.45 -13.86
C THR A 191 32.23 -10.44 -15.22
N PRO A 192 32.82 -11.06 -16.25
CA PRO A 192 32.23 -11.14 -17.60
C PRO A 192 30.97 -12.01 -17.66
#